data_AF-A0A2S9XBJ7-F1
#
_entry.id   AF-A0A2S9XBJ7-F1
#
_cell.length_a   1.000
_cell.length_b   1.000
_cell.length_c   1.000
_cell.angle_alpha   90.00
_cell.angle_beta   90.00
_cell.angle_gamma   90.00
#
_symmetry.space_group_name_H-M   'P 1'
#
loop_
_entity.id
_entity.type
_entity.pdbx_description
1 polymer ?
#
loop_
_entity_poly.entity_id
_entity_poly.type
_entity_poly.pdbx_seq_one_letter_code
_entity_poly.pdbx_strand_id
1 'polypeptide(L)'
;MPRSRLALLLATLGVSVVLTACTKKPSEEQCDAFADHFVKLLEESRDKPDSRIKKLANDQRDKVISACVSDGSVEEVECVMAQTSIADVEANCK
;
A
#
# COMPACT_ATOMS: atom_id res chain seq x y z
N MET A 1 35.51 27.46 3.79
CA MET A 1 34.93 26.60 2.74
C MET A 1 34.87 25.16 3.26
N PRO A 2 33.82 24.38 2.92
CA PRO A 2 33.17 23.49 3.89
C PRO A 2 33.72 22.05 3.94
N ARG A 3 33.90 21.60 5.17
CA ARG A 3 33.56 20.29 5.78
C ARG A 3 33.49 19.08 4.85
N SER A 4 34.45 18.17 5.05
CA SER A 4 34.48 16.77 4.62
C SER A 4 33.09 16.13 4.68
N ARG A 5 32.60 15.77 3.49
CA ARG A 5 31.30 15.12 3.30
C ARG A 5 31.47 13.61 3.43
N LEU A 6 30.68 13.06 4.34
CA LEU A 6 30.00 11.77 4.26
C LEU A 6 30.87 10.54 3.98
N ALA A 7 31.25 9.90 5.08
CA ALA A 7 31.30 8.45 5.11
C ALA A 7 29.88 7.86 5.01
N LEU A 8 29.84 6.65 4.45
CA LEU A 8 28.76 5.65 4.54
C LEU A 8 27.50 5.92 3.68
N LEU A 9 27.20 5.02 2.73
CA LEU A 9 26.17 3.97 2.90
C LEU A 9 26.00 3.14 1.61
N LEU A 10 26.18 1.84 1.78
CA LEU A 10 25.52 0.69 1.12
C LEU A 10 25.59 0.52 -0.40
N ALA A 11 26.48 -0.38 -0.79
CA ALA A 11 26.20 -1.38 -1.81
C ALA A 11 25.19 -2.42 -1.26
N THR A 12 24.09 -2.66 -1.97
CA THR A 12 23.39 -3.95 -1.95
C THR A 12 22.77 -4.22 -3.31
N LEU A 13 23.26 -5.28 -3.96
CA LEU A 13 22.61 -5.96 -5.07
C LEU A 13 21.20 -6.40 -4.64
N GLY A 14 20.18 -5.97 -5.38
CA GLY A 14 18.84 -6.55 -5.34
C GLY A 14 18.64 -7.42 -6.57
N VAL A 15 18.74 -8.73 -6.39
CA VAL A 15 18.53 -9.78 -7.40
C VAL A 15 17.11 -9.68 -7.97
N SER A 16 17.01 -9.64 -9.29
CA SER A 16 15.78 -9.86 -10.04
C SER A 16 15.25 -11.25 -9.77
N VAL A 17 14.22 -11.36 -8.94
CA VAL A 17 13.45 -12.60 -8.79
C VAL A 17 12.14 -12.42 -9.56
N VAL A 18 12.16 -12.79 -10.84
CA VAL A 18 10.94 -13.07 -11.60
C VAL A 18 10.43 -14.42 -11.11
N LEU A 19 9.75 -14.42 -9.97
CA LEU A 19 8.90 -15.52 -9.55
C LEU A 19 7.67 -15.46 -10.45
N THR A 20 7.48 -16.47 -11.29
CA THR A 20 6.15 -16.84 -11.77
C THR A 20 5.32 -17.22 -10.55
N ALA A 21 4.74 -16.19 -9.92
CA ALA A 21 4.06 -16.29 -8.64
C ALA A 21 2.82 -17.17 -8.79
N CYS A 22 2.80 -18.30 -8.09
CA CYS A 22 1.56 -18.79 -7.53
C CYS A 22 1.06 -17.70 -6.57
N THR A 23 0.37 -16.68 -7.08
CA THR A 23 -0.16 -15.58 -6.28
C THR A 23 -1.11 -16.17 -5.26
N LYS A 24 -0.74 -16.06 -4.00
CA LYS A 24 -1.55 -16.56 -2.91
C LYS A 24 -2.72 -15.60 -2.73
N LYS A 25 -3.94 -16.14 -2.67
CA LYS A 25 -5.09 -15.29 -2.34
C LYS A 25 -5.01 -14.81 -0.89
N PRO A 26 -5.29 -13.52 -0.64
CA PRO A 26 -5.37 -12.98 0.71
C PRO A 26 -6.58 -13.58 1.45
N SER A 27 -6.48 -13.70 2.77
CA SER A 27 -7.63 -14.04 3.61
C SER A 27 -8.57 -12.85 3.75
N GLU A 28 -9.81 -13.10 4.16
CA GLU A 28 -10.80 -12.06 4.43
C GLU A 28 -10.31 -11.07 5.50
N GLU A 29 -9.70 -11.56 6.58
CA GLU A 29 -9.08 -10.71 7.62
C GLU A 29 -7.96 -9.81 7.07
N GLN A 30 -7.15 -10.32 6.14
CA GLN A 30 -6.11 -9.50 5.48
C GLN A 30 -6.74 -8.41 4.61
N CYS A 31 -7.84 -8.72 3.92
CA CYS A 31 -8.56 -7.77 3.09
C CYS A 31 -9.32 -6.71 3.91
N ASP A 32 -9.83 -7.07 5.09
CA ASP A 32 -10.40 -6.10 6.04
C ASP A 32 -9.36 -5.09 6.50
N ALA A 33 -8.21 -5.58 6.97
CA ALA A 33 -7.10 -4.73 7.40
C ALA A 33 -6.57 -3.86 6.24
N PHE A 34 -6.51 -4.44 5.03
CA PHE A 34 -6.15 -3.72 3.82
C PHE A 34 -7.11 -2.56 3.54
N ALA A 35 -8.42 -2.81 3.58
CA ALA A 35 -9.43 -1.80 3.30
C ALA A 35 -9.39 -0.66 4.34
N ASP A 36 -9.20 -0.98 5.62
CA ASP A 36 -9.06 0.03 6.68
C ASP A 36 -7.83 0.92 6.48
N HIS A 37 -6.68 0.32 6.18
CA HIS A 37 -5.47 1.08 5.91
C HIS A 37 -5.58 1.90 4.63
N PHE A 38 -6.17 1.35 3.57
CA PHE A 38 -6.37 2.08 2.32
C PHE A 38 -7.30 3.29 2.50
N VAL A 39 -8.40 3.14 3.24
CA VAL A 39 -9.28 4.26 3.61
C VAL A 39 -8.52 5.32 4.39
N LYS A 40 -7.68 4.91 5.36
CA LYS A 40 -6.84 5.83 6.11
C LYS A 40 -5.87 6.61 5.22
N LEU A 41 -5.18 5.94 4.30
CA LEU A 41 -4.28 6.59 3.34
C LEU A 41 -5.04 7.62 2.48
N LEU A 42 -6.26 7.32 2.05
CA LEU A 42 -7.11 8.25 1.30
C LEU A 42 -7.54 9.46 2.14
N GLU A 43 -7.83 9.27 3.42
CA GLU A 43 -8.16 10.37 4.33
C GLU A 43 -6.96 11.28 4.58
N GLU A 44 -5.78 10.70 4.79
CA GLU A 44 -4.52 11.42 5.07
C GLU A 44 -3.92 12.08 3.83
N SER A 45 -4.18 11.55 2.63
CA SER A 45 -3.75 12.16 1.36
C SER A 45 -4.42 13.51 1.07
N ARG A 46 -5.43 13.93 1.85
CA ARG A 46 -6.17 15.16 1.61
C ARG A 46 -5.95 16.19 2.71
N ASP A 47 -5.54 17.38 2.31
CA ASP A 47 -5.37 18.55 3.19
C ASP A 47 -6.64 18.95 3.97
N LYS A 48 -7.83 18.58 3.47
CA LYS A 48 -9.12 18.86 4.12
C LYS A 48 -10.05 17.63 4.03
N PRO A 49 -10.15 16.80 5.08
CA PRO A 49 -11.06 15.67 5.09
C PRO A 49 -12.51 16.17 5.13
N ASP A 50 -13.20 16.12 3.99
CA ASP A 50 -14.64 16.35 3.92
C ASP A 50 -15.38 15.11 4.44
N SER A 51 -16.30 15.32 5.38
CA SER A 51 -17.21 14.30 5.91
C SER A 51 -17.90 13.44 4.84
N ARG A 52 -18.20 14.01 3.66
CA ARG A 52 -18.79 13.29 2.52
C ARG A 52 -17.84 12.28 1.90
N ILE A 53 -16.54 12.58 1.93
CA ILE A 53 -15.48 11.74 1.35
C ILE A 53 -15.13 10.62 2.31
N LYS A 54 -15.11 10.89 3.62
CA LYS A 54 -15.04 9.83 4.64
C LYS A 54 -16.19 8.86 4.48
N LYS A 55 -17.41 9.37 4.33
CA LYS A 55 -18.59 8.51 4.09
C LYS A 55 -18.43 7.70 2.80
N LEU A 56 -18.04 8.32 1.70
CA LEU A 56 -17.82 7.62 0.43
C LEU A 56 -16.73 6.54 0.52
N ALA A 57 -15.63 6.80 1.21
CA ALA A 57 -14.55 5.82 1.40
C ALA A 57 -15.03 4.62 2.24
N ASN A 58 -15.78 4.88 3.31
CA ASN A 58 -16.40 3.83 4.12
C ASN A 58 -17.49 3.06 3.35
N ASP A 59 -18.31 3.73 2.54
CA ASP A 59 -19.33 3.10 1.69
C ASP A 59 -18.70 2.21 0.59
N GLN A 60 -17.42 2.43 0.27
CA GLN A 60 -16.67 1.58 -0.66
C GLN A 60 -15.83 0.50 0.01
N ARG A 61 -15.71 0.50 1.35
CA ARG A 61 -14.92 -0.48 2.11
C ARG A 61 -15.28 -1.92 1.74
N ASP A 62 -16.57 -2.25 1.75
CA ASP A 62 -17.05 -3.60 1.41
C ASP A 62 -16.71 -4.01 -0.02
N LYS A 63 -16.70 -3.04 -0.95
CA LYS A 63 -16.31 -3.28 -2.35
C LYS A 63 -14.81 -3.53 -2.46
N VAL A 64 -14.01 -2.78 -1.70
CA VAL A 64 -12.55 -2.97 -1.64
C VAL A 64 -12.22 -4.34 -1.07
N ILE A 65 -12.89 -4.77 0.00
CA ILE A 65 -12.73 -6.12 0.58
C ILE A 65 -13.13 -7.19 -0.43
N SER A 66 -14.30 -7.03 -1.05
CA SER A 66 -14.78 -7.99 -2.06
C SER A 66 -13.81 -8.12 -3.24
N ALA A 67 -13.25 -7.00 -3.71
CA ALA A 67 -12.26 -7.01 -4.79
C ALA A 67 -10.94 -7.65 -4.34
N CYS A 68 -10.48 -7.35 -3.13
CA CYS A 68 -9.27 -7.94 -2.56
C CYS A 68 -9.37 -9.47 -2.44
N VAL A 69 -10.49 -10.01 -1.93
CA VAL A 69 -10.70 -11.47 -1.82
C VAL A 69 -10.86 -12.15 -3.19
N SER A 70 -11.50 -11.46 -4.13
CA SER A 70 -11.83 -12.04 -5.45
C SER A 70 -10.63 -12.04 -6.38
N ASP A 71 -9.93 -10.90 -6.46
CA ASP A 71 -8.98 -10.60 -7.53
C ASP A 71 -7.58 -10.22 -7.02
N GLY A 72 -7.44 -9.93 -5.72
CA GLY A 72 -6.18 -9.50 -5.14
C GLY A 72 -5.23 -10.66 -4.80
N SER A 73 -3.98 -10.28 -4.50
CA SER A 73 -2.93 -11.16 -4.02
C SER A 73 -2.39 -10.73 -2.65
N VAL A 74 -1.84 -11.69 -1.89
CA VAL A 74 -1.17 -11.40 -0.62
C VAL A 74 -0.03 -10.39 -0.83
N GLU A 75 0.70 -10.51 -1.93
CA GLU A 75 1.83 -9.66 -2.26
C GLU A 75 1.42 -8.20 -2.49
N GLU A 76 0.31 -7.96 -3.19
CA GLU A 76 -0.25 -6.60 -3.37
C GLU A 76 -0.73 -6.02 -2.06
N VAL A 77 -1.45 -6.81 -1.25
CA VAL A 77 -1.93 -6.39 0.07
C VAL A 77 -0.76 -5.99 0.97
N GLU A 78 0.26 -6.84 1.06
CA GLU A 78 1.47 -6.57 1.85
C GLU A 78 2.23 -5.33 1.35
N CYS A 79 2.32 -5.15 0.03
CA CYS A 79 2.95 -3.97 -0.54
C CYS A 79 2.26 -2.68 -0.08
N VAL A 80 0.93 -2.63 -0.17
CA VAL A 80 0.15 -1.46 0.24
C VAL A 80 0.21 -1.23 1.75
N MET A 81 0.19 -2.30 2.56
CA MET A 81 0.35 -2.21 4.03
C MET A 81 1.70 -1.65 4.45
N ALA A 82 2.75 -1.81 3.64
CA ALA A 82 4.06 -1.25 3.91
C ALA A 82 4.18 0.26 3.58
N GLN A 83 3.20 0.85 2.89
CA GLN A 83 3.26 2.25 2.47
C GLN A 83 2.58 3.20 3.46
N THR A 84 3.06 4.44 3.48
CA THR A 84 2.56 5.52 4.36
C THR A 84 1.74 6.59 3.63
N SER A 85 1.67 6.53 2.30
CA SER A 85 0.86 7.46 1.49
C SER A 85 0.36 6.80 0.20
N ILE A 86 -0.71 7.34 -0.38
CA ILE A 86 -1.21 6.89 -1.70
C ILE A 86 -0.15 7.10 -2.79
N ALA A 87 0.63 8.19 -2.70
CA ALA A 87 1.71 8.44 -3.65
C ALA A 87 2.80 7.36 -3.58
N ASP A 88 3.12 6.86 -2.38
CA ASP A 88 4.08 5.77 -2.20
C ASP A 88 3.52 4.44 -2.72
N VAL A 89 2.21 4.20 -2.57
CA VAL A 89 1.53 3.04 -3.18
C VAL A 89 1.69 3.06 -4.69
N GLU A 90 1.36 4.17 -5.35
CA GLU A 90 1.49 4.30 -6.81
C GLU A 90 2.95 4.18 -7.30
N ALA A 91 3.91 4.64 -6.49
CA ALA A 91 5.32 4.59 -6.82
C ALA A 91 5.92 3.18 -6.67
N ASN A 92 5.50 2.45 -5.63
CA ASN A 92 6.20 1.24 -5.15
C ASN A 92 5.43 -0.07 -5.39
N CYS A 93 4.10 -0.02 -5.53
CA CYS A 93 3.24 -1.20 -5.69
C CYS A 93 2.67 -1.24 -7.12
N LYS A 94 3.24 -2.10 -7.98
CA LYS A 94 2.88 -2.26 -9.39
C LYS A 94 2.74 -3.72 -9.78
#